data_AF-A0A3D4PEX7-F1
#
_entry.id   AF-A0A3D4PEX7-F1
#
_cell.length_a   1.000
_cell.length_b   1.000
_cell.length_c   1.000
_cell.angle_alpha   90.00
_cell.angle_beta   90.00
_cell.angle_gamma   90.00
#
_symmetry.space_group_name_H-M   'P 1'
#
loop_
_entity.id
_entity.type
_entity.pdbx_description
1 polymer ?
#
loop_
_entity_poly.entity_id
_entity_poly.type
_entity_poly.pdbx_seq_one_letter_code
_entity_poly.pdbx_strand_id
1 'polypeptide(L)'
;MFKWIRSLFTHEPDENPATDNFDAMKSEVEQILQLDLSSDDSREEHSEFVVAVLRKLDTEIENISQQANGYPANPISALVWMNGAGYGSLASALTCHFHDAGWLKREENASALWAKVTLAVCSHYHHMVGPAMLANADCHERLGNTDRAAQMYGGVVKDFSFIADDWANESTSPTDDDRLALESLQTAVQRLLANGVNDLDGIDVTAIQQQTAFILSRPHPDQQKESS
;
A
#
# COMPACT_ATOMS: atom_id res chain seq x y z
N MET A 1 -58.16 -9.44 33.73
CA MET A 1 -57.81 -9.90 32.36
C MET A 1 -56.87 -8.86 31.78
N PHE A 2 -55.77 -9.32 31.18
CA PHE A 2 -54.64 -8.61 30.57
C PHE A 2 -53.31 -8.66 31.32
N LYS A 3 -52.35 -9.19 30.55
CA LYS A 3 -51.07 -9.78 30.90
C LYS A 3 -49.98 -8.71 30.89
N TRP A 4 -49.02 -8.95 31.78
CA TRP A 4 -47.64 -8.48 31.83
C TRP A 4 -47.00 -8.10 30.49
N ILE A 5 -46.31 -6.95 30.47
CA ILE A 5 -45.21 -6.66 29.54
C ILE A 5 -43.94 -6.56 30.37
N ARG A 6 -43.16 -7.63 30.36
CA ARG A 6 -41.72 -7.64 30.66
C ARG A 6 -41.07 -8.45 29.54
N SER A 7 -40.49 -7.74 28.58
CA SER A 7 -39.51 -8.26 27.63
C SER A 7 -38.41 -7.19 27.61
N LEU A 8 -37.42 -7.29 28.48
CA LEU A 8 -36.10 -7.86 28.15
C LEU A 8 -35.57 -7.24 26.85
N PHE A 9 -35.03 -6.02 26.99
CA PHE A 9 -33.89 -5.59 26.19
C PHE A 9 -32.66 -6.28 26.77
N THR A 10 -32.38 -7.49 26.31
CA THR A 10 -31.02 -8.00 26.26
C THR A 10 -30.51 -7.64 24.87
N HIS A 11 -29.80 -6.51 24.77
CA HIS A 11 -28.86 -6.31 23.68
C HIS A 11 -27.73 -7.30 23.95
N GLU A 12 -27.82 -8.48 23.34
CA GLU A 12 -26.61 -9.26 23.10
C GLU A 12 -25.79 -8.43 22.10
N PRO A 13 -24.49 -8.15 22.37
CA PRO A 13 -23.64 -7.57 21.36
C PRO A 13 -23.62 -8.54 20.18
N ASP A 14 -24.00 -8.04 19.01
CA ASP A 14 -23.86 -8.77 17.76
C ASP A 14 -22.35 -8.92 17.54
N GLU A 15 -21.77 -10.04 18.01
CA GLU A 15 -20.39 -10.43 17.75
C GLU A 15 -20.26 -10.58 16.23
N ASN A 16 -19.82 -9.52 15.57
CA ASN A 16 -19.57 -9.54 14.14
C ASN A 16 -18.24 -10.27 13.91
N PRO A 17 -18.25 -11.51 13.39
CA PRO A 17 -17.04 -12.33 13.26
C PRO A 17 -15.97 -11.68 12.39
N ALA A 18 -16.34 -10.71 11.53
CA ALA A 18 -15.40 -9.95 10.72
C ALA A 18 -14.58 -8.92 11.52
N THR A 19 -15.07 -8.46 12.67
CA THR A 19 -14.34 -7.53 13.57
C THR A 19 -13.34 -8.31 14.41
N ASP A 20 -13.75 -9.47 14.93
CA ASP A 20 -12.90 -10.33 15.78
C ASP A 20 -11.66 -10.83 15.03
N ASN A 21 -11.81 -11.13 13.74
CA ASN A 21 -10.68 -11.56 12.90
C ASN A 21 -9.65 -10.46 12.67
N PHE A 22 -10.09 -9.19 12.55
CA PHE A 22 -9.16 -8.07 12.37
C PHE A 22 -8.36 -7.79 13.64
N ASP A 23 -9.00 -7.75 14.80
CA ASP A 23 -8.33 -7.46 16.07
C ASP A 23 -7.34 -8.56 16.46
N ALA A 24 -7.69 -9.83 16.20
CA ALA A 24 -6.76 -10.95 16.38
C ALA A 24 -5.53 -10.82 15.46
N MET A 25 -5.75 -10.51 14.18
CA MET A 25 -4.67 -10.30 13.22
C MET A 25 -3.75 -9.15 13.62
N LYS A 26 -4.35 -8.01 14.00
CA LYS A 26 -3.62 -6.84 14.48
C LYS A 26 -2.73 -7.18 15.68
N SER A 27 -3.26 -7.91 16.67
CA SER A 27 -2.49 -8.33 17.85
C SER A 27 -1.30 -9.22 17.50
N GLU A 28 -1.45 -10.16 16.55
CA GLU A 28 -0.34 -11.00 16.09
C GLU A 28 0.72 -10.20 15.33
N VAL A 29 0.30 -9.22 14.51
CA VAL A 29 1.23 -8.31 13.82
C VAL A 29 1.97 -7.43 14.82
N GLU A 30 1.27 -6.86 15.80
CA GLU A 30 1.89 -6.03 16.84
C GLU A 30 2.96 -6.82 17.62
N GLN A 31 2.74 -8.11 17.89
CA GLN A 31 3.76 -8.97 18.49
C GLN A 31 5.01 -9.07 17.62
N ILE A 32 4.87 -9.23 16.30
CA ILE A 32 6.02 -9.24 15.37
C ILE A 32 6.77 -7.91 15.44
N LEU A 33 6.04 -6.78 15.44
CA LEU A 33 6.65 -5.45 15.47
C LEU A 33 7.46 -5.17 16.75
N GLN A 34 7.26 -5.95 17.82
CA GLN A 34 8.04 -5.88 19.06
C GLN A 34 9.26 -6.83 19.09
N LEU A 35 9.42 -7.70 18.09
CA LEU A 35 10.56 -8.62 18.02
C LEU A 35 11.83 -7.86 17.62
N ASP A 36 12.96 -8.25 18.21
CA ASP A 36 14.27 -7.82 17.73
C ASP A 36 14.73 -8.75 16.62
N LEU A 37 14.67 -8.30 15.36
CA LEU A 37 15.04 -9.10 14.19
C LEU A 37 16.39 -8.67 13.58
N SER A 38 17.22 -7.99 14.36
CA SER A 38 18.49 -7.41 13.89
C SER A 38 19.58 -8.43 13.54
N SER A 39 19.50 -9.65 14.09
CA SER A 39 20.48 -10.73 13.86
C SER A 39 19.87 -11.94 13.15
N ASP A 40 20.70 -12.70 12.44
CA ASP A 40 20.25 -13.91 11.75
C ASP A 40 19.72 -14.98 12.72
N ASP A 41 20.36 -15.16 13.88
CA ASP A 41 19.91 -16.10 14.92
C ASP A 41 18.51 -15.76 15.43
N SER A 42 18.23 -14.47 15.68
CA SER A 42 16.91 -14.02 16.13
C SER A 42 15.84 -14.18 15.04
N ARG A 43 16.19 -13.91 13.78
CA ARG A 43 15.31 -14.16 12.64
C ARG A 43 14.99 -15.65 12.51
N GLU A 44 15.97 -16.54 12.72
CA GLU A 44 15.75 -17.98 12.69
C GLU A 44 14.81 -18.42 13.83
N GLU A 45 15.06 -17.96 15.06
CA GLU A 45 14.22 -18.25 16.23
C GLU A 45 12.75 -17.90 16.00
N HIS A 46 12.48 -16.75 15.38
CA HIS A 46 11.13 -16.25 15.18
C HIS A 46 10.52 -16.57 13.80
N SER A 47 11.25 -17.23 12.90
CA SER A 47 10.81 -17.43 11.52
C SER A 47 9.51 -18.21 11.39
N GLU A 48 9.28 -19.23 12.21
CA GLU A 48 8.03 -20.01 12.15
C GLU A 48 6.81 -19.16 12.51
N PHE A 49 6.92 -18.36 13.57
CA PHE A 49 5.86 -17.45 13.98
C PHE A 49 5.58 -16.39 12.91
N VAL A 50 6.62 -15.72 12.42
CA VAL A 50 6.49 -14.69 11.36
C VAL A 50 5.83 -15.27 10.10
N VAL A 51 6.24 -16.47 9.67
CA VAL A 51 5.64 -17.14 8.50
C VAL A 51 4.18 -17.48 8.74
N ALA A 52 3.82 -17.94 9.94
CA ALA A 52 2.44 -18.28 10.27
C ALA A 52 1.53 -17.04 10.22
N VAL A 53 1.96 -15.91 10.80
CA VAL A 53 1.18 -14.66 10.78
C VAL A 53 1.06 -14.11 9.36
N LEU A 54 2.13 -14.07 8.58
CA LEU A 54 2.07 -13.61 7.17
C LEU A 54 1.10 -14.44 6.32
N ARG A 55 1.04 -15.76 6.53
CA ARG A 55 0.07 -16.62 5.82
C ARG A 55 -1.37 -16.35 6.22
N LYS A 56 -1.62 -16.12 7.50
CA LYS A 56 -2.96 -15.74 7.97
C LYS A 56 -3.36 -14.37 7.41
N LEU A 57 -2.44 -13.40 7.43
CA LEU A 57 -2.67 -12.07 6.85
C LEU A 57 -3.00 -12.16 5.34
N ASP A 58 -2.26 -12.98 4.58
CA ASP A 58 -2.57 -13.23 3.17
C ASP A 58 -3.97 -13.83 2.97
N THR A 59 -4.36 -14.76 3.84
CA THR A 59 -5.70 -15.36 3.81
C THR A 59 -6.80 -14.31 4.04
N GLU A 60 -6.63 -13.42 5.02
CA GLU A 60 -7.58 -12.34 5.26
C GLU A 60 -7.61 -11.33 4.11
N ILE A 61 -6.45 -10.98 3.54
CA ILE A 61 -6.35 -10.11 2.36
C ILE A 61 -7.02 -10.74 1.15
N GLU A 62 -6.89 -12.04 0.94
CA GLU A 62 -7.57 -12.77 -0.13
C GLU A 62 -9.09 -12.72 0.06
N ASN A 63 -9.58 -12.94 1.28
CA ASN A 63 -11.00 -12.82 1.60
C ASN A 63 -11.54 -11.41 1.32
N ILE A 64 -10.78 -10.37 1.66
CA ILE A 64 -11.14 -8.97 1.34
C ILE A 64 -11.11 -8.74 -0.17
N SER A 65 -10.11 -9.25 -0.88
CA SER A 65 -9.97 -9.06 -2.33
C SER A 65 -11.14 -9.68 -3.09
N GLN A 66 -11.64 -10.84 -2.65
CA GLN A 66 -12.84 -11.47 -3.22
C GLN A 66 -14.10 -10.65 -2.93
N GLN A 67 -14.23 -10.13 -1.71
CA GLN A 67 -15.36 -9.26 -1.33
C GLN A 67 -15.31 -7.88 -2.01
N ALA A 68 -14.13 -7.43 -2.41
CA ALA A 68 -13.96 -6.16 -3.12
C ALA A 68 -14.60 -6.18 -4.51
N ASN A 69 -14.80 -7.37 -5.10
CA ASN A 69 -15.62 -7.58 -6.30
C ASN A 69 -15.28 -6.63 -7.47
N GLY A 70 -14.00 -6.32 -7.71
CA GLY A 70 -13.57 -5.42 -8.78
C GLY A 70 -13.82 -3.93 -8.52
N TYR A 71 -13.85 -3.53 -7.25
CA TYR A 71 -13.80 -2.12 -6.83
C TYR A 71 -12.64 -1.36 -7.53
N PRO A 72 -12.85 -0.08 -7.94
CA PRO A 72 -14.00 0.78 -7.69
C PRO A 72 -15.17 0.62 -8.66
N ALA A 73 -15.07 -0.25 -9.67
CA ALA A 73 -16.14 -0.40 -10.67
C ALA A 73 -17.45 -0.93 -10.05
N ASN A 74 -17.34 -1.74 -9.00
CA ASN A 74 -18.47 -2.19 -8.18
C ASN A 74 -18.34 -1.67 -6.75
N PRO A 75 -19.43 -1.26 -6.10
CA PRO A 75 -19.39 -0.78 -4.72
C PRO A 75 -19.07 -1.92 -3.74
N ILE A 76 -18.39 -1.58 -2.65
CA ILE A 76 -18.06 -2.46 -1.54
C ILE A 76 -18.71 -1.96 -0.25
N SER A 77 -18.83 -2.82 0.76
CA SER A 77 -19.32 -2.39 2.07
C SER A 77 -18.25 -1.55 2.79
N ALA A 78 -18.70 -0.65 3.68
CA ALA A 78 -17.79 0.13 4.51
C ALA A 78 -16.85 -0.75 5.34
N LEU A 79 -17.33 -1.90 5.81
CA LEU A 79 -16.55 -2.86 6.58
C LEU A 79 -15.43 -3.51 5.73
N VAL A 80 -15.72 -3.89 4.48
CA VAL A 80 -14.71 -4.45 3.56
C VAL A 80 -13.63 -3.42 3.27
N TRP A 81 -14.02 -2.17 3.02
CA TRP A 81 -13.06 -1.08 2.82
C TRP A 81 -12.20 -0.84 4.08
N MET A 82 -12.83 -0.70 5.25
CA MET A 82 -12.13 -0.44 6.52
C MET A 82 -11.15 -1.56 6.86
N ASN A 83 -11.57 -2.83 6.79
CA ASN A 83 -10.71 -3.96 7.09
C ASN A 83 -9.57 -4.07 6.07
N GLY A 84 -9.85 -3.87 4.77
CA GLY A 84 -8.81 -3.88 3.74
C GLY A 84 -7.77 -2.77 3.93
N ALA A 85 -8.20 -1.54 4.22
CA ALA A 85 -7.29 -0.44 4.55
C ALA A 85 -6.48 -0.73 5.83
N GLY A 86 -7.12 -1.36 6.83
CA GLY A 86 -6.46 -1.82 8.05
C GLY A 86 -5.38 -2.87 7.78
N TYR A 87 -5.68 -3.91 7.00
CA TYR A 87 -4.69 -4.93 6.61
C TYR A 87 -3.56 -4.33 5.77
N GLY A 88 -3.85 -3.35 4.91
CA GLY A 88 -2.83 -2.58 4.18
C GLY A 88 -1.88 -1.86 5.13
N SER A 89 -2.42 -1.26 6.19
CA SER A 89 -1.62 -0.59 7.23
C SER A 89 -0.73 -1.57 8.00
N LEU A 90 -1.26 -2.75 8.34
CA LEU A 90 -0.49 -3.82 8.99
C LEU A 90 0.63 -4.37 8.09
N ALA A 91 0.34 -4.62 6.81
CA ALA A 91 1.32 -5.09 5.84
C ALA A 91 2.42 -4.04 5.56
N SER A 92 2.04 -2.76 5.50
CA SER A 92 2.99 -1.65 5.38
C SER A 92 3.91 -1.59 6.60
N ALA A 93 3.37 -1.67 7.82
CA ALA A 93 4.17 -1.68 9.05
C ALA A 93 5.17 -2.85 9.09
N LEU A 94 4.72 -4.05 8.71
CA LEU A 94 5.59 -5.23 8.59
C LEU A 94 6.69 -5.03 7.54
N THR A 95 6.36 -4.40 6.40
CA THR A 95 7.33 -4.09 5.35
C THR A 95 8.45 -3.21 5.90
N CYS A 96 8.11 -2.10 6.56
CA CYS A 96 9.10 -1.22 7.18
C CYS A 96 9.91 -1.94 8.27
N HIS A 97 9.26 -2.73 9.12
CA HIS A 97 9.94 -3.46 10.18
C HIS A 97 10.95 -4.48 9.64
N PHE A 98 10.60 -5.23 8.59
CA PHE A 98 11.53 -6.17 7.96
C PHE A 98 12.63 -5.47 7.17
N HIS A 99 12.34 -4.30 6.60
CA HIS A 99 13.34 -3.44 5.96
C HIS A 99 14.41 -3.01 6.97
N ASP A 100 14.00 -2.44 8.10
CA ASP A 100 14.90 -1.99 9.17
C ASP A 100 15.70 -3.14 9.76
N ALA A 101 15.07 -4.31 9.85
CA ALA A 101 15.72 -5.53 10.28
C ALA A 101 16.68 -6.11 9.23
N GLY A 102 16.65 -5.68 7.96
CA GLY A 102 17.44 -6.27 6.88
C GLY A 102 16.98 -7.67 6.42
N TRP A 103 15.75 -8.07 6.74
CA TRP A 103 15.20 -9.38 6.41
C TRP A 103 14.49 -9.39 5.05
N LEU A 104 15.26 -9.19 3.99
CA LEU A 104 14.76 -8.91 2.63
C LEU A 104 13.70 -9.89 2.10
N LYS A 105 13.82 -11.19 2.40
CA LYS A 105 12.81 -12.19 1.98
C LYS A 105 11.44 -11.99 2.66
N ARG A 106 11.41 -11.48 3.90
CA ARG A 106 10.15 -11.18 4.59
C ARG A 106 9.63 -9.79 4.22
N GLU A 107 10.53 -8.85 3.95
CA GLU A 107 10.22 -7.55 3.36
C GLU A 107 9.46 -7.70 2.03
N GLU A 108 9.95 -8.56 1.13
CA GLU A 108 9.28 -8.85 -0.15
C GLU A 108 7.89 -9.46 0.04
N ASN A 109 7.75 -10.48 0.91
CA ASN A 109 6.43 -11.04 1.22
C ASN A 109 5.46 -9.97 1.77
N ALA A 110 5.88 -9.17 2.75
CA ALA A 110 5.02 -8.18 3.38
C ALA A 110 4.62 -7.06 2.40
N SER A 111 5.56 -6.58 1.59
CA SER A 111 5.30 -5.54 0.58
C SER A 111 4.40 -6.06 -0.54
N ALA A 112 4.51 -7.35 -0.91
CA ALA A 112 3.56 -7.99 -1.83
C ALA A 112 2.13 -8.02 -1.27
N LEU A 113 1.96 -8.33 0.02
CA LEU A 113 0.65 -8.27 0.69
C LEU A 113 0.11 -6.86 0.75
N TRP A 114 0.96 -5.88 1.04
CA TRP A 114 0.58 -4.46 1.04
C TRP A 114 0.06 -4.03 -0.34
N ALA A 115 0.83 -4.29 -1.41
CA ALA A 115 0.40 -3.99 -2.77
C ALA A 115 -0.91 -4.70 -3.13
N LYS A 116 -1.03 -5.99 -2.79
CA LYS A 116 -2.22 -6.82 -3.08
C LYS A 116 -3.49 -6.20 -2.49
N VAL A 117 -3.50 -5.88 -1.19
CA VAL A 117 -4.71 -5.34 -0.55
C VAL A 117 -4.98 -3.90 -0.98
N THR A 118 -3.94 -3.08 -1.17
CA THR A 118 -4.11 -1.70 -1.65
C THR A 118 -4.72 -1.66 -3.04
N LEU A 119 -4.30 -2.54 -3.97
CA LEU A 119 -4.94 -2.65 -5.28
C LEU A 119 -6.38 -3.18 -5.22
N ALA A 120 -6.71 -3.99 -4.21
CA ALA A 120 -8.06 -4.53 -4.08
C ALA A 120 -9.10 -3.48 -3.62
N VAL A 121 -8.74 -2.62 -2.66
CA VAL A 121 -9.72 -1.72 -1.98
C VAL A 121 -9.39 -0.23 -2.08
N CYS A 122 -8.18 0.11 -2.53
CA CYS A 122 -7.69 1.49 -2.62
C CYS A 122 -7.10 1.82 -4.01
N SER A 123 -7.47 1.07 -5.06
CA SER A 123 -6.87 1.23 -6.40
C SER A 123 -7.07 2.61 -7.03
N HIS A 124 -8.08 3.37 -6.62
CA HIS A 124 -8.30 4.76 -7.06
C HIS A 124 -7.59 5.82 -6.19
N TYR A 125 -6.93 5.43 -5.11
CA TYR A 125 -6.11 6.31 -4.27
C TYR A 125 -4.64 6.18 -4.65
N HIS A 126 -4.20 6.90 -5.69
CA HIS A 126 -2.84 6.81 -6.23
C HIS A 126 -1.74 7.08 -5.19
N HIS A 127 -2.00 7.97 -4.23
CA HIS A 127 -1.10 8.26 -3.11
C HIS A 127 -0.87 7.07 -2.17
N MET A 128 -1.78 6.08 -2.17
CA MET A 128 -1.60 4.81 -1.45
C MET A 128 -1.01 3.72 -2.35
N VAL A 129 -1.47 3.64 -3.61
CA VAL A 129 -1.04 2.61 -4.57
C VAL A 129 0.44 2.75 -4.92
N GLY A 130 0.90 3.97 -5.18
CA GLY A 130 2.28 4.25 -5.59
C GLY A 130 3.31 3.71 -4.60
N PRO A 131 3.27 4.14 -3.33
CA PRO A 131 4.18 3.65 -2.29
C PRO A 131 4.16 2.13 -2.12
N ALA A 132 2.98 1.51 -2.12
CA ALA A 132 2.84 0.06 -1.94
C ALA A 132 3.48 -0.72 -3.11
N MET A 133 3.25 -0.27 -4.35
CA MET A 133 3.84 -0.87 -5.55
C MET A 133 5.36 -0.70 -5.59
N LEU A 134 5.85 0.49 -5.23
CA LEU A 134 7.29 0.78 -5.21
C LEU A 134 8.03 -0.01 -4.14
N ALA A 135 7.45 -0.18 -2.95
CA ALA A 135 8.06 -0.96 -1.88
C ALA A 135 8.37 -2.40 -2.33
N ASN A 136 7.41 -3.02 -3.02
CA ASN A 136 7.60 -4.38 -3.54
C ASN A 136 8.53 -4.41 -4.76
N ALA A 137 8.46 -3.41 -5.65
CA ALA A 137 9.40 -3.30 -6.77
C ALA A 137 10.86 -3.17 -6.30
N ASP A 138 11.11 -2.36 -5.28
CA ASP A 138 12.44 -2.18 -4.66
C ASP A 138 12.94 -3.47 -4.02
N CYS A 139 12.06 -4.22 -3.33
CA CYS A 139 12.39 -5.55 -2.81
C CYS A 139 12.84 -6.50 -3.92
N HIS A 140 12.11 -6.56 -5.04
CA HIS A 140 12.49 -7.38 -6.18
C HIS A 140 13.83 -6.93 -6.80
N GLU A 141 14.08 -5.62 -6.91
CA GLU A 141 15.35 -5.10 -7.40
C GLU A 141 16.51 -5.53 -6.50
N ARG A 142 16.39 -5.35 -5.18
CA ARG A 142 17.42 -5.75 -4.18
C ARG A 142 17.64 -7.26 -4.11
N LEU A 143 16.63 -8.06 -4.44
CA LEU A 143 16.74 -9.53 -4.59
C LEU A 143 17.41 -9.95 -5.91
N GLY A 144 17.73 -9.02 -6.81
CA GLY A 144 18.28 -9.30 -8.12
C GLY A 144 17.25 -9.71 -9.17
N ASN A 145 15.95 -9.59 -8.87
CA ASN A 145 14.85 -9.86 -9.80
C ASN A 145 14.55 -8.61 -10.66
N THR A 146 15.56 -8.14 -11.40
CA THR A 146 15.55 -6.85 -12.11
C THR A 146 14.43 -6.75 -13.15
N ASP A 147 14.16 -7.81 -13.92
CA ASP A 147 13.06 -7.84 -14.90
C ASP A 147 11.70 -7.65 -14.21
N ARG A 148 11.51 -8.28 -13.04
CA ARG A 148 10.27 -8.17 -12.28
C ARG A 148 10.11 -6.77 -11.70
N ALA A 149 11.17 -6.20 -11.13
CA ALA A 149 11.17 -4.83 -10.63
C ALA A 149 10.84 -3.83 -11.76
N ALA A 150 11.47 -3.98 -12.93
CA ALA A 150 11.19 -3.13 -14.09
C ALA A 150 9.73 -3.21 -14.56
N GLN A 151 9.13 -4.41 -14.57
CA GLN A 151 7.70 -4.57 -14.86
C GLN A 151 6.82 -3.80 -13.86
N MET A 152 7.17 -3.84 -12.58
CA MET A 152 6.39 -3.19 -11.52
C MET A 152 6.53 -1.66 -11.56
N TYR A 153 7.75 -1.15 -11.73
CA TYR A 153 7.97 0.28 -11.99
C TYR A 153 7.23 0.72 -13.26
N GLY A 154 7.27 -0.09 -14.32
CA GLY A 154 6.52 0.17 -15.54
C GLY A 154 5.01 0.23 -15.34
N GLY A 155 4.46 -0.61 -14.47
CA GLY A 155 3.05 -0.54 -14.08
C GLY A 155 2.70 0.81 -13.44
N VAL A 156 3.52 1.29 -12.50
CA VAL A 156 3.32 2.62 -11.88
C VAL A 156 3.39 3.72 -12.94
N VAL A 157 4.36 3.70 -13.86
CA VAL A 157 4.47 4.72 -14.91
C VAL A 157 3.22 4.76 -15.79
N LYS A 158 2.74 3.60 -16.24
CA LYS A 158 1.55 3.51 -17.10
C LYS A 158 0.29 4.00 -16.42
N ASP A 159 0.11 3.65 -15.15
CA ASP A 159 -1.11 3.97 -14.43
C ASP A 159 -1.12 5.41 -13.92
N PHE A 160 0.06 6.03 -13.70
CA PHE A 160 0.16 7.34 -13.03
C PHE A 160 0.54 8.48 -13.97
N SER A 161 0.96 8.22 -15.22
CA SER A 161 1.41 9.27 -16.15
C SER A 161 0.35 10.36 -16.36
N PHE A 162 -0.93 10.00 -16.36
CA PHE A 162 -2.02 10.95 -16.53
C PHE A 162 -2.05 12.03 -15.43
N ILE A 163 -1.57 11.73 -14.21
CA ILE A 163 -1.49 12.69 -13.10
C ILE A 163 -0.50 13.81 -13.46
N ALA A 164 0.63 13.46 -14.10
CA ALA A 164 1.58 14.46 -14.57
C ALA A 164 0.97 15.32 -15.69
N ASP A 165 0.14 14.73 -16.56
CA ASP A 165 -0.55 15.45 -17.64
C ASP A 165 -1.59 16.43 -17.09
N ASP A 166 -2.39 16.01 -16.10
CA ASP A 166 -3.39 16.84 -15.44
C ASP A 166 -2.73 18.07 -14.78
N TRP A 167 -1.56 17.90 -14.16
CA TRP A 167 -0.82 18.98 -13.51
C TRP A 167 0.10 19.79 -14.43
N ALA A 168 0.26 19.39 -15.70
CA ALA A 168 1.25 19.98 -16.61
C ALA A 168 1.03 21.48 -16.83
N ASN A 169 -0.23 21.89 -16.99
CA ASN A 169 -0.62 23.26 -17.31
C ASN A 169 -1.15 24.03 -16.09
N GLU A 170 -1.25 23.39 -14.93
CA GLU A 170 -1.69 24.02 -13.70
C GLU A 170 -0.60 24.95 -13.15
N SER A 171 -1.01 26.14 -12.69
CA SER A 171 -0.09 27.11 -12.07
C SER A 171 0.03 26.91 -10.56
N THR A 172 -0.92 26.19 -9.97
CA THR A 172 -0.95 25.86 -8.54
C THR A 172 -0.08 24.64 -8.25
N SER A 173 0.19 24.47 -6.96
CA SER A 173 0.91 23.30 -6.48
C SER A 173 -0.02 22.10 -6.35
N PRO A 174 0.50 20.88 -6.58
CA PRO A 174 -0.24 19.66 -6.32
C PRO A 174 -0.79 19.60 -4.90
N THR A 175 -1.92 18.93 -4.73
CA THR A 175 -2.40 18.50 -3.41
C THR A 175 -1.38 17.55 -2.77
N ASP A 176 -1.44 17.34 -1.45
CA ASP A 176 -0.51 16.43 -0.77
C ASP A 176 -0.63 14.99 -1.31
N ASP A 177 -1.85 14.53 -1.59
CA ASP A 177 -2.11 13.23 -2.18
C ASP A 177 -1.51 13.12 -3.59
N ASP A 178 -1.78 14.11 -4.46
CA ASP A 178 -1.22 14.10 -5.82
C ASP A 178 0.30 14.20 -5.80
N ARG A 179 0.88 14.94 -4.84
CA ARG A 179 2.33 15.03 -4.65
C ARG A 179 2.93 13.68 -4.32
N LEU A 180 2.34 12.92 -3.39
CA LEU A 180 2.81 11.56 -3.06
C LEU A 180 2.72 10.61 -4.26
N ALA A 181 1.65 10.73 -5.06
CA ALA A 181 1.51 9.97 -6.30
C ALA A 181 2.57 10.36 -7.34
N LEU A 182 2.83 11.66 -7.52
CA LEU A 182 3.85 12.18 -8.43
C LEU A 182 5.28 11.81 -7.98
N GLU A 183 5.56 11.78 -6.68
CA GLU A 183 6.83 11.29 -6.12
C GLU A 183 7.03 9.81 -6.39
N SER A 184 5.94 9.03 -6.33
CA SER A 184 5.97 7.62 -6.70
C SER A 184 6.25 7.43 -8.20
N LEU A 185 5.58 8.21 -9.04
CA LEU A 185 5.84 8.24 -10.49
C LEU A 185 7.29 8.64 -10.80
N GLN A 186 7.79 9.70 -10.17
CA GLN A 186 9.17 10.18 -10.30
C GLN A 186 10.18 9.07 -9.95
N THR A 187 9.94 8.34 -8.85
CA THR A 187 10.79 7.23 -8.41
C THR A 187 10.78 6.10 -9.44
N ALA A 188 9.61 5.67 -9.90
CA ALA A 188 9.49 4.62 -10.91
C ALA A 188 10.23 4.97 -12.21
N VAL A 189 10.06 6.20 -12.69
CA VAL A 189 10.74 6.73 -13.88
C VAL A 189 12.26 6.75 -13.70
N GLN A 190 12.76 7.22 -12.56
CA GLN A 190 14.20 7.22 -12.28
C GLN A 190 14.79 5.80 -12.28
N ARG A 191 14.08 4.84 -11.69
CA ARG A 191 14.50 3.44 -11.67
C ARG A 191 14.51 2.81 -13.07
N LEU A 192 13.50 3.09 -13.90
CA LEU A 192 13.46 2.62 -15.29
C LEU A 192 14.60 3.20 -16.13
N LEU A 193 14.87 4.51 -16.02
CA LEU A 193 15.97 5.16 -16.73
C LEU A 193 17.34 4.64 -16.27
N ALA A 194 17.53 4.39 -14.98
CA ALA A 194 18.73 3.76 -14.45
C ALA A 194 18.98 2.35 -15.04
N ASN A 195 17.90 1.66 -15.40
CA ASN A 195 17.92 0.36 -16.08
C ASN A 195 17.95 0.48 -17.62
N GLY A 196 18.11 1.68 -18.17
CA GLY A 196 18.22 1.93 -19.61
C GLY A 196 16.89 1.94 -20.37
N VAL A 197 15.75 1.95 -19.67
CA VAL A 197 14.41 1.99 -20.27
C VAL A 197 14.00 3.46 -20.49
N ASN A 198 14.09 3.90 -21.74
CA ASN A 198 13.76 5.27 -22.15
C ASN A 198 12.35 5.41 -22.76
N ASP A 199 11.79 4.31 -23.26
CA ASP A 199 10.43 4.21 -23.81
C ASP A 199 9.73 3.02 -23.15
N LEU A 200 8.47 3.22 -22.76
CA LEU A 200 7.64 2.19 -22.17
C LEU A 200 6.29 2.17 -22.90
N ASP A 201 6.15 1.26 -23.88
CA ASP A 201 4.94 1.11 -24.70
C ASP A 201 4.47 2.43 -25.34
N GLY A 202 5.42 3.24 -25.83
CA GLY A 202 5.14 4.55 -26.43
C GLY A 202 5.05 5.72 -25.44
N ILE A 203 5.26 5.47 -24.15
CA ILE A 203 5.46 6.52 -23.14
C ILE A 203 6.95 6.90 -23.12
N ASP A 204 7.26 8.15 -23.45
CA ASP A 204 8.61 8.71 -23.31
C ASP A 204 8.94 8.93 -21.82
N VAL A 205 9.69 7.99 -21.24
CA VAL A 205 10.04 7.98 -19.82
C VAL A 205 10.90 9.19 -19.45
N THR A 206 11.71 9.70 -20.37
CA THR A 206 12.54 10.90 -20.15
C THR A 206 11.68 12.16 -20.07
N ALA A 207 10.68 12.27 -20.95
CA ALA A 207 9.73 13.39 -20.91
C ALA A 207 8.95 13.42 -19.60
N ILE A 208 8.44 12.26 -19.15
CA ILE A 208 7.74 12.16 -17.86
C ILE A 208 8.66 12.59 -16.71
N GLN A 209 9.94 12.16 -16.71
CA GLN A 209 10.90 12.56 -15.66
C GLN A 209 11.01 14.09 -15.52
N GLN A 210 11.11 14.78 -16.64
CA GLN A 210 11.26 16.23 -16.69
C GLN A 210 9.98 16.92 -16.22
N GLN A 211 8.83 16.43 -16.68
CA GLN A 211 7.51 16.96 -16.33
C GLN A 211 7.22 16.81 -14.83
N THR A 212 7.42 15.61 -14.26
CA THR A 212 7.21 15.38 -12.82
C THR A 212 8.17 16.21 -11.98
N ALA A 213 9.44 16.35 -12.39
CA ALA A 213 10.42 17.15 -11.66
C ALA A 213 10.03 18.64 -11.65
N PHE A 214 9.53 19.15 -12.78
CA PHE A 214 9.01 20.52 -12.87
C PHE A 214 7.79 20.71 -11.95
N ILE A 215 6.82 19.80 -11.98
CA ILE A 215 5.61 19.90 -11.14
C ILE A 215 5.98 19.84 -9.65
N LEU A 216 6.84 18.90 -9.26
CA LEU A 216 7.26 18.72 -7.86
C LEU A 216 8.10 19.87 -7.32
N SER A 217 8.76 20.65 -8.20
CA SER A 217 9.51 21.86 -7.81
C SER A 217 8.62 23.03 -7.37
N ARG A 218 7.30 22.98 -7.62
CA ARG A 218 6.35 24.00 -7.17
C ARG A 218 6.28 23.99 -5.63
N PRO A 219 6.28 25.16 -4.97
CA PRO A 219 6.37 25.26 -3.51
C PRO A 219 5.17 24.60 -2.82
N HIS A 220 5.33 24.09 -1.61
CA HIS A 220 4.22 23.46 -0.88
C HIS A 220 3.05 24.45 -0.71
N PRO A 221 1.78 24.03 -0.77
CA PRO A 221 0.64 24.91 -0.50
C PRO A 221 0.78 25.73 0.81
N ASP A 222 1.42 25.16 1.83
CA ASP A 222 1.65 25.84 3.11
C ASP A 222 2.69 26.96 3.04
N GLN A 223 3.63 26.88 2.11
CA GLN A 223 4.68 27.88 1.91
C GLN A 223 4.20 29.08 1.06
N GLN A 224 3.11 28.91 0.30
CA GLN A 224 2.53 29.99 -0.50
C GLN A 224 1.79 31.04 0.35
N LYS A 225 1.32 30.66 1.55
CA LYS A 225 0.60 31.55 2.47
C LYS A 225 1.50 32.57 3.19
N GLU A 226 2.81 32.33 3.25
CA GLU A 226 3.77 33.23 3.90
C GLU A 226 4.30 34.34 2.98
N SER A 227 3.98 34.28 1.69
CA SER A 227 4.46 35.22 0.66
C SER A 227 3.38 36.17 0.13
N SER A 228 2.17 36.14 0.71
CA SER A 228 1.02 36.98 0.37
C SER A 228 0.66 37.93 1.51
#